data_AF-A0A522CK10-F1
#
_entry.id   AF-A0A522CK10-F1
#
_cell.length_a   1.000
_cell.length_b   1.000
_cell.length_c   1.000
_cell.angle_alpha   90.00
_cell.angle_beta   90.00
_cell.angle_gamma   90.00
#
_symmetry.space_group_name_H-M   'P 1'
#
loop_
_entity.id
_entity.type
_entity.pdbx_description
1 polymer ?
#
loop_
_entity_poly.entity_id
_entity_poly.type
_entity_poly.pdbx_seq_one_letter_code
_entity_poly.pdbx_strand_id
1 'polypeptide(L)' 'MINQRKLWRLREEHRWLESRIRQELRRPQPDAYVVLDLKRRKLRVKDEIFLAEAGLVPVRA' A
#
# COMPACT_ATOMS: atom_id res chain seq x y z
N MET A 1 -18.41 6.72 -12.80
CA MET A 1 -18.50 5.45 -12.04
C MET A 1 -17.14 5.12 -11.45
N ILE A 2 -17.03 5.03 -10.12
CA ILE A 2 -15.79 4.61 -9.44
C ILE A 2 -15.49 3.16 -9.83
N ASN A 3 -14.27 2.89 -10.31
CA ASN A 3 -13.89 1.57 -10.80
C ASN A 3 -13.67 0.60 -9.62
N GLN A 4 -14.75 -0.06 -9.20
CA GLN A 4 -14.79 -0.93 -8.01
C GLN A 4 -13.73 -2.05 -8.03
N ARG A 5 -13.40 -2.57 -9.22
CA ARG A 5 -12.35 -3.60 -9.38
C ARG A 5 -10.96 -3.06 -9.04
N LYS A 6 -10.67 -1.81 -9.42
CA LYS A 6 -9.37 -1.17 -9.15
C LYS A 6 -9.21 -0.89 -7.66
N LEU A 7 -10.26 -0.36 -7.02
CA LEU A 7 -10.26 -0.11 -5.58
C LEU A 7 -10.08 -1.40 -4.77
N TRP A 8 -10.75 -2.49 -5.17
CA TRP A 8 -10.63 -3.79 -4.51
C TRP A 8 -9.19 -4.33 -4.58
N ARG A 9 -8.53 -4.26 -5.75
CA ARG A 9 -7.13 -4.66 -5.91
C ARG A 9 -6.19 -3.83 -5.04
N LEU A 10 -6.34 -2.51 -5.02
CA LEU A 10 -5.50 -1.64 -4.19
C LEU A 10 -5.66 -1.94 -2.70
N ARG A 11 -6.89 -2.19 -2.24
CA ARG A 11 -7.17 -2.59 -0.84
C ARG A 11 -6.55 -3.95 -0.51
N GLU A 12 -6.59 -4.91 -1.43
CA GLU A 12 -5.93 -6.20 -1.25
C GLU A 12 -4.41 -6.05 -1.15
N GLU A 13 -3.80 -5.29 -2.06
CA GLU A 13 -2.36 -5.02 -2.05
C GLU A 13 -1.93 -4.30 -0.76
N HIS A 14 -2.71 -3.33 -0.29
CA HIS A 14 -2.47 -2.66 0.98
C HIS A 14 -2.46 -3.65 2.16
N ARG A 15 -3.47 -4.55 2.23
CA ARG A 15 -3.51 -5.60 3.28
C ARG A 15 -2.33 -6.56 3.19
N TRP A 16 -1.92 -6.93 1.98
CA TRP A 16 -0.76 -7.78 1.76
C TRP A 16 0.54 -7.11 2.24
N LEU A 17 0.75 -5.84 1.88
CA LEU A 17 1.91 -5.05 2.33
C LEU A 17 1.94 -4.92 3.86
N GLU A 18 0.80 -4.70 4.51
CA GLU A 18 0.72 -4.69 5.97
C GLU A 18 1.10 -6.02 6.60
N SER A 19 0.61 -7.13 6.05
CA SER A 19 0.98 -8.46 6.52
C SER A 19 2.48 -8.71 6.38
N ARG A 20 3.08 -8.32 5.24
CA ARG A 20 4.53 -8.44 5.00
C ARG A 20 5.35 -7.62 5.98
N ILE A 21 4.94 -6.37 6.25
CA ILE A 21 5.61 -5.53 7.26
C ILE A 21 5.55 -6.18 8.65
N ARG A 22 4.38 -6.69 9.06
CA ARG A 22 4.23 -7.36 10.36
C ARG A 22 5.06 -8.64 10.45
N GLN A 23 5.14 -9.42 9.38
CA GLN A 23 5.97 -10.62 9.32
C GLN A 23 7.44 -10.26 9.44
N GLU A 24 7.91 -9.24 8.72
CA GLU A 24 9.31 -8.81 8.74
C GLU A 24 9.70 -8.26 10.12
N LEU A 25 8.84 -7.45 10.74
CA LEU A 25 9.04 -6.92 12.10
C LEU A 25 9.02 -7.99 13.19
N ARG A 26 8.37 -9.13 12.95
CA ARG A 26 8.36 -10.27 13.87
C ARG A 26 9.61 -11.14 13.75
N ARG A 27 10.44 -10.94 12.72
CA ARG A 27 11.69 -11.69 12.60
C ARG A 27 12.66 -11.25 13.71
N PRO A 28 13.46 -12.19 14.25
CA PRO A 28 14.44 -11.89 15.30
C PRO A 28 15.49 -10.86 14.84
N GLN A 29 15.76 -10.79 13.54
CA GLN A 29 16.58 -9.74 12.93
C GLN A 29 15.81 -9.15 11.74
N PRO A 30 15.00 -8.10 11.96
CA PRO A 30 14.23 -7.48 10.90
C PRO A 30 15.15 -6.69 9.97
N ASP A 31 14.97 -6.84 8.66
CA ASP A 31 15.67 -6.01 7.68
C ASP A 31 14.99 -4.63 7.62
N ALA A 32 15.66 -3.62 8.20
CA ALA A 32 15.15 -2.26 8.26
C ALA A 32 14.94 -1.64 6.86
N TYR A 33 15.73 -2.05 5.87
CA TYR A 33 15.62 -1.55 4.50
C TYR A 33 14.39 -2.13 3.82
N VAL A 34 14.13 -3.44 3.99
CA VAL A 34 12.91 -4.10 3.51
C VAL A 34 11.68 -3.51 4.18
N VAL A 35 11.70 -3.30 5.49
CA VAL A 35 10.58 -2.67 6.21
C VAL A 35 10.32 -1.24 5.70
N LEU A 36 11.38 -0.47 5.43
CA LEU A 36 11.25 0.89 4.89
C LEU A 36 10.66 0.88 3.47
N ASP A 37 11.13 -0.01 2.59
CA ASP A 37 10.59 -0.15 1.23
C ASP A 37 9.11 -0.57 1.26
N LEU A 38 8.77 -1.56 2.08
CA LEU A 38 7.38 -2.01 2.25
C LEU A 38 6.49 -0.88 2.78
N LYS A 39 6.96 -0.05 3.73
CA LYS A 39 6.22 1.12 4.22
C LYS A 39 6.04 2.18 3.13
N ARG A 40 7.06 2.46 2.30
CA ARG A 40 6.95 3.39 1.17
C ARG A 40 5.93 2.90 0.14
N ARG A 41 5.97 1.61 -0.20
CA ARG A 41 4.97 0.97 -1.07
C ARG A 41 3.57 1.08 -0.47
N LYS A 42 3.41 0.80 0.83
CA LYS A 42 2.13 0.92 1.53
C LYS A 42 1.58 2.35 1.46
N LEU A 43 2.43 3.35 1.63
CA LEU A 43 2.03 4.76 1.54
C LEU A 43 1.51 5.10 0.13
N ARG A 44 2.24 4.71 -0.92
CA ARG A 44 1.81 4.91 -2.32
C ARG A 44 0.45 4.28 -2.61
N VAL A 45 0.25 3.03 -2.20
CA VAL A 45 -1.03 2.33 -2.40
C VAL A 45 -2.15 3.02 -1.62
N LYS A 46 -1.88 3.50 -0.40
CA LYS A 46 -2.85 4.27 0.39
C LYS A 46 -3.24 5.57 -0.32
N ASP A 47 -2.28 6.29 -0.90
CA ASP A 47 -2.55 7.50 -1.69
C ASP A 47 -3.37 7.16 -2.94
N GLU A 48 -3.06 6.07 -3.64
CA GLU A 48 -3.84 5.61 -4.79
C GLU A 48 -5.27 5.20 -4.43
N ILE A 49 -5.48 4.57 -3.27
CA ILE A 49 -6.83 4.29 -2.73
C ILE A 49 -7.56 5.59 -2.48
N PHE A 50 -6.93 6.53 -1.76
CA PHE A 50 -7.54 7.81 -1.42
C PHE A 50 -7.96 8.59 -2.67
N LEU A 51 -7.08 8.65 -3.68
CA LEU A 51 -7.37 9.29 -4.95
C LEU A 51 -8.49 8.57 -5.73
N ALA A 52 -8.47 7.24 -5.76
CA ALA A 52 -9.52 6.45 -6.39
C ALA A 52 -10.89 6.60 -5.71
N GLU A 53 -10.91 6.76 -4.38
CA GLU A 53 -12.13 7.03 -3.60
C GLU A 53 -12.62 8.47 -3.78
N ALA A 54 -11.71 9.43 -3.81
CA ALA A 54 -12.01 10.84 -4.06
C ALA A 54 -12.38 11.14 -5.52
N GLY A 55 -12.22 10.17 -6.43
CA GLY A 55 -12.42 10.37 -7.87
C GLY A 55 -11.37 11.29 -8.51
N LEU A 56 -10.27 11.54 -7.82
CA LEU A 56 -9.18 12.40 -8.26
C LEU A 56 -8.12 11.57 -9.00
N VAL A 57 -7.58 12.10 -10.08
CA VAL A 57 -6.47 11.47 -10.80
C VAL A 57 -5.18 11.82 -10.07
N PRO A 58 -4.26 10.87 -9.80
CA PRO A 58 -2.95 11.19 -9.24
C PRO A 58 -2.23 12.19 -10.13
N VAL A 59 -1.92 13.37 -9.57
CA VAL A 59 -0.94 14.28 -10.15
C VAL A 59 0.42 13.63 -9.97
N ARG A 60 0.89 12.93 -11.01
CA ARG A 60 2.29 12.51 -11.09
C ARG A 60 3.10 13.78 -11.39
N ALA A 61 3.83 14.28 -10.39
CA ALA A 61 4.93 15.22 -10.60
C ALA A 61 6.16 14.47 -11.12
#